data_AF-A0A1F9E260-F1
#
_entry.id   AF-A0A1F9E260-F1
#
_cell.length_a   1.000
_cell.length_b   1.000
_cell.length_c   1.000
_cell.angle_alpha   90.00
_cell.angle_beta   90.00
_cell.angle_gamma   90.00
#
_symmetry.space_group_name_H-M   'P 1'
#
loop_
_entity.id
_entity.type
_entity.pdbx_description
1 polymer ?
#
loop_
_entity_poly.entity_id
_entity_poly.type
_entity_poly.pdbx_seq_one_letter_code
_entity_poly.pdbx_strand_id
1 'polypeptide(L)'
;MELSSPLFKMAKTLSRHSLFFKTAIPVMLMVFRSPQARISAVERGLPILRENIIHLSDQARRSGAAFFVVLEPSWLRVNGAGPTAGFTRFLKDTRVPFMDLEPLFERNAHQRLRLALDPHWNEIGHALVAEEVHRTLKSRGLIPARVSPPD
;
A
#
# COMPACT_ATOMS: atom_id res chain seq x y z
N MET A 1 -17.51 1.18 -36.45
CA MET A 1 -18.25 1.63 -35.24
C MET A 1 -17.26 1.67 -34.10
N GLU A 2 -16.59 2.81 -33.92
CA GLU A 2 -15.55 2.98 -32.91
C GLU A 2 -16.17 3.44 -31.59
N LEU A 3 -16.13 2.59 -30.56
CA LEU A 3 -16.53 2.95 -29.20
C LEU A 3 -15.37 3.70 -28.53
N SER A 4 -15.29 5.01 -28.74
CA SER A 4 -14.38 5.88 -27.98
C SER A 4 -14.96 6.11 -26.58
N SER A 5 -14.62 5.23 -25.64
CA SER A 5 -14.98 5.38 -24.23
C SER A 5 -14.26 6.59 -23.61
N PRO A 6 -14.95 7.43 -22.79
CA PRO A 6 -14.34 8.52 -22.03
C PRO A 6 -13.16 8.08 -21.15
N LEU A 7 -13.16 6.81 -20.71
CA LEU A 7 -12.10 6.21 -19.89
C LEU A 7 -10.76 6.10 -20.63
N PHE A 8 -10.79 5.92 -21.97
CA PHE A 8 -9.56 5.83 -22.77
C PHE A 8 -8.89 7.20 -22.94
N LYS A 9 -9.67 8.30 -22.91
CA LYS A 9 -9.13 9.67 -22.92
C LYS A 9 -8.53 10.05 -21.55
N MET A 10 -9.05 9.52 -20.44
CA MET A 10 -8.48 9.78 -19.11
C MET A 10 -7.13 9.07 -18.91
N ALA A 11 -7.00 7.81 -19.36
CA ALA A 11 -5.75 7.06 -19.32
C ALA A 11 -4.63 7.70 -20.18
N LYS A 12 -4.97 8.24 -21.36
CA LYS A 12 -4.01 8.97 -22.21
C LYS A 12 -3.54 10.30 -21.63
N THR A 13 -4.39 10.95 -20.82
CA THR A 13 -4.06 12.24 -20.19
C THR A 13 -3.08 12.05 -19.02
N LEU A 14 -3.20 10.94 -18.29
CA LEU A 14 -2.25 10.56 -17.23
C LEU A 14 -0.91 10.07 -17.79
N SER A 15 -0.89 9.48 -18.99
CA SER A 15 0.36 9.04 -19.64
C SER A 15 1.19 10.18 -20.23
N ARG A 16 0.61 11.34 -20.56
CA ARG A 16 1.34 12.48 -21.15
C ARG A 16 2.03 13.39 -20.14
N HIS A 17 1.73 13.25 -18.84
CA HIS A 17 2.37 14.02 -17.77
C HIS A 17 3.42 13.23 -16.99
N SER A 18 3.84 12.05 -17.47
CA SER A 18 4.81 11.18 -16.80
C SER A 18 6.28 11.63 -16.95
N LEU A 19 6.53 12.93 -17.14
CA LEU A 19 7.89 13.47 -17.28
C LEU A 19 8.49 14.07 -16.00
N PHE A 20 7.78 14.09 -14.86
CA PHE A 20 8.32 14.74 -13.64
C PHE A 20 8.12 14.05 -12.28
N PHE A 21 7.79 12.75 -12.21
CA PHE A 21 7.84 12.01 -10.94
C PHE A 21 8.86 10.87 -11.00
N LYS A 22 10.09 11.17 -10.59
CA LYS A 22 11.23 10.22 -10.47
C LYS A 22 11.20 9.35 -9.20
N THR A 23 10.09 9.27 -8.49
CA THR A 23 9.96 8.40 -7.30
C THR A 23 8.91 7.34 -7.57
N ALA A 24 9.34 6.24 -8.17
CA ALA A 24 8.57 5.00 -8.11
C ALA A 24 8.51 4.54 -6.65
N ILE A 25 7.32 4.48 -6.07
CA ILE A 25 7.11 3.82 -4.77
C ILE A 25 6.95 2.33 -5.09
N PRO A 26 7.91 1.45 -4.75
CA PRO A 26 7.74 0.03 -4.99
C PRO A 26 6.65 -0.53 -4.06
N VAL A 27 5.58 -1.07 -4.65
CA VAL A 27 4.57 -1.86 -3.94
C VAL A 27 4.92 -3.34 -4.15
N MET A 28 5.19 -4.07 -3.07
CA MET A 28 5.47 -5.51 -3.12
C MET A 28 4.21 -6.30 -2.76
N LEU A 29 3.74 -7.16 -3.67
CA LEU A 29 2.59 -8.05 -3.49
C LEU A 29 3.04 -9.52 -3.55
N MET A 30 2.60 -10.36 -2.60
CA MET A 30 2.90 -11.81 -2.57
C MET A 30 1.62 -12.66 -2.66
N VAL A 31 1.62 -13.69 -3.51
CA VAL A 31 0.49 -14.62 -3.73
C VAL A 31 0.96 -16.06 -3.48
N PHE A 32 0.17 -16.86 -2.76
CA PHE A 32 0.54 -18.25 -2.37
C PHE A 32 -0.60 -19.24 -2.62
N ARG A 33 -0.31 -20.55 -2.79
CA ARG A 33 -1.28 -21.57 -3.25
C ARG A 33 -1.88 -22.56 -2.21
N SER A 34 -1.40 -22.66 -0.96
CA SER A 34 -2.07 -23.52 0.07
C SER A 34 -1.89 -23.01 1.52
N PRO A 35 -2.79 -23.31 2.48
CA PRO A 35 -2.76 -22.75 3.84
C PRO A 35 -1.51 -23.10 4.68
N GLN A 36 -1.09 -24.36 4.72
CA GLN A 36 0.12 -24.77 5.47
C GLN A 36 1.42 -24.31 4.80
N ALA A 37 1.49 -24.35 3.46
CA ALA A 37 2.63 -23.78 2.73
C ALA A 37 2.67 -22.25 2.87
N ARG A 38 1.51 -21.59 3.02
CA ARG A 38 1.37 -20.15 3.28
C ARG A 38 1.96 -19.77 4.63
N ILE A 39 1.63 -20.46 5.72
CA ILE A 39 2.15 -20.15 7.05
C ILE A 39 3.68 -20.30 7.07
N SER A 40 4.18 -21.44 6.56
CA SER A 40 5.62 -21.73 6.52
C SER A 40 6.42 -20.82 5.56
N ALA A 41 5.82 -20.41 4.43
CA ALA A 41 6.45 -19.46 3.51
C ALA A 41 6.40 -18.02 4.02
N VAL A 42 5.33 -17.63 4.71
CA VAL A 42 5.25 -16.33 5.40
C VAL A 42 6.32 -16.28 6.48
N GLU A 43 6.40 -17.27 7.36
CA GLU A 43 7.42 -17.31 8.42
C GLU A 43 8.86 -17.21 7.90
N ARG A 44 9.18 -17.91 6.79
CA ARG A 44 10.50 -17.81 6.14
C ARG A 44 10.71 -16.51 5.36
N GLY A 45 9.66 -15.92 4.81
CA GLY A 45 9.72 -14.68 4.03
C GLY A 45 9.78 -13.41 4.89
N LEU A 46 9.28 -13.49 6.13
CA LEU A 46 9.21 -12.35 7.05
C LEU A 46 10.58 -11.74 7.37
N PRO A 47 11.65 -12.50 7.67
CA PRO A 47 12.99 -11.94 7.88
C PRO A 47 13.50 -11.15 6.66
N ILE A 48 13.36 -11.71 5.46
CA ILE A 48 13.79 -11.07 4.21
C ILE A 48 13.02 -9.78 3.96
N LEU A 49 11.71 -9.78 4.20
CA LEU A 49 10.89 -8.58 4.05
C LEU A 49 11.30 -7.48 5.04
N ARG A 50 11.60 -7.85 6.29
CA ARG A 50 12.10 -6.91 7.31
C ARG A 50 13.43 -6.29 6.90
N GLU A 51 14.38 -7.11 6.44
CA GLU A 51 15.67 -6.63 5.93
C GLU A 51 15.51 -5.67 4.75
N ASN A 52 14.64 -6.03 3.79
CA ASN A 52 14.35 -5.17 2.64
C ASN A 52 13.74 -3.82 3.05
N ILE A 53 12.83 -3.81 4.03
CA ILE A 53 12.23 -2.57 4.54
C ILE A 53 13.28 -1.67 5.18
N ILE A 54 14.18 -2.23 5.98
CA ILE A 54 15.28 -1.46 6.59
C ILE A 54 16.20 -0.92 5.50
N HIS A 55 16.59 -1.76 4.55
CA HIS A 55 17.45 -1.37 3.44
C HIS A 55 16.85 -0.22 2.61
N LEU A 56 15.57 -0.32 2.24
CA LEU A 56 14.86 0.70 1.46
C LEU A 56 14.66 1.99 2.27
N SER A 57 14.34 1.88 3.56
CA SER A 57 14.25 3.04 4.46
C SER A 57 15.57 3.78 4.55
N ASP A 58 16.69 3.06 4.64
CA ASP A 58 18.03 3.64 4.65
C ASP A 58 18.41 4.29 3.33
N GLN A 59 18.07 3.66 2.20
CA GLN A 59 18.29 4.24 0.87
C GLN A 59 17.48 5.53 0.67
N ALA A 60 16.22 5.54 1.10
CA ALA A 60 15.37 6.72 1.02
C ALA A 60 15.96 7.88 1.86
N ARG A 61 16.37 7.59 3.10
CA ARG A 61 17.03 8.58 3.96
C ARG A 61 18.29 9.16 3.33
N ARG A 62 19.16 8.33 2.73
CA ARG A 62 20.39 8.78 2.07
C ARG A 62 20.12 9.62 0.81
N SER A 63 19.02 9.37 0.12
CA SER A 63 18.65 10.10 -1.10
C SER A 63 17.77 11.34 -0.85
N GLY A 64 17.36 11.59 0.41
CA GLY A 64 16.40 12.64 0.74
C GLY A 64 14.95 12.31 0.34
N ALA A 65 14.67 11.07 -0.04
CA ALA A 65 13.31 10.61 -0.35
C ALA A 65 12.56 10.24 0.94
N ALA A 66 11.23 10.41 0.90
CA ALA A 66 10.35 9.88 1.94
C ALA A 66 10.12 8.37 1.74
N PHE A 67 10.18 7.59 2.82
CA PHE A 67 9.81 6.19 2.84
C PHE A 67 8.66 5.96 3.80
N PHE A 68 7.64 5.24 3.34
CA PHE A 68 6.41 5.01 4.10
C PHE A 68 5.84 3.64 3.73
N VAL A 69 5.50 2.84 4.74
CA VAL A 69 4.93 1.51 4.55
C VAL A 69 3.43 1.54 4.76
N VAL A 70 2.66 0.90 3.87
CA VAL A 70 1.22 0.67 4.03
C VAL A 70 1.00 -0.81 4.28
N LEU A 71 0.44 -1.16 5.43
CA LEU A 71 0.10 -2.54 5.77
C LEU A 71 -1.34 -2.83 5.37
N GLU A 72 -1.50 -3.76 4.45
CA GLU A 72 -2.82 -4.28 4.09
C GLU A 72 -3.37 -5.20 5.19
N PRO A 73 -4.68 -5.13 5.53
CA PRO A 73 -5.33 -6.11 6.39
C PRO A 73 -5.18 -7.52 5.86
N SER A 74 -4.70 -8.42 6.72
CA SER A 74 -4.63 -9.85 6.40
C SER A 74 -6.01 -10.39 6.05
N TRP A 75 -6.13 -11.01 4.87
CA TRP A 75 -7.30 -11.82 4.53
C TRP A 75 -7.41 -13.07 5.42
N LEU A 76 -6.27 -13.50 5.99
CA LEU A 76 -6.15 -14.63 6.90
C LEU A 76 -6.10 -14.10 8.33
N ARG A 77 -7.26 -13.81 8.93
CA ARG A 77 -7.36 -13.65 10.39
C ARG A 77 -7.38 -15.04 11.02
N VAL A 78 -6.22 -15.64 11.22
CA VAL A 78 -6.09 -16.91 11.95
C VAL A 78 -5.96 -16.58 13.44
N ASN A 79 -6.90 -17.02 14.27
CA ASN A 79 -6.86 -16.95 15.74
C ASN A 79 -6.70 -15.56 16.38
N GLY A 80 -7.41 -14.54 15.87
CA GLY A 80 -7.61 -13.26 16.58
C GLY A 80 -6.42 -12.31 16.64
N ALA A 81 -5.19 -12.77 16.35
CA ALA A 81 -4.02 -11.93 16.10
C ALA A 81 -3.56 -12.15 14.66
N GLY A 82 -3.88 -11.21 13.76
CA GLY A 82 -3.40 -11.27 12.38
C GLY A 82 -1.87 -11.23 12.30
N PRO A 83 -1.26 -11.76 11.21
CA PRO A 83 0.18 -11.63 10.95
C PRO A 83 0.66 -10.16 10.89
N THR A 84 -0.29 -9.21 10.74
CA THR A 84 -0.08 -7.77 10.83
C THR A 84 0.46 -7.32 12.19
N ALA A 85 0.05 -7.92 13.32
CA ALA A 85 0.47 -7.48 14.65
C ALA A 85 1.99 -7.56 14.87
N GLY A 86 2.62 -8.66 14.45
CA GLY A 86 4.08 -8.84 14.51
C GLY A 86 4.84 -7.89 13.57
N PHE A 87 4.22 -7.49 12.46
CA PHE A 87 4.78 -6.56 11.50
C PHE A 87 4.66 -5.09 11.96
N THR A 88 3.51 -4.73 12.53
CA THR A 88 3.26 -3.46 13.20
C THR A 88 4.24 -3.25 14.35
N ARG A 89 4.51 -4.28 15.17
CA ARG A 89 5.54 -4.20 16.22
C ARG A 89 6.92 -3.94 15.63
N PHE A 90 7.33 -4.71 14.62
CA PHE A 90 8.63 -4.52 13.95
C PHE A 90 8.80 -3.09 13.41
N LEU A 91 7.78 -2.53 12.74
CA LEU A 91 7.84 -1.18 12.18
C LEU A 91 7.91 -0.11 13.29
N LYS A 92 7.23 -0.32 14.42
CA LYS A 92 7.36 0.54 15.61
C LYS A 92 8.77 0.48 16.19
N ASP A 93 9.31 -0.72 16.39
CA ASP A 93 10.63 -0.94 16.99
C ASP A 93 11.75 -0.33 16.12
N THR A 94 11.60 -0.40 14.80
CA THR A 94 12.55 0.16 13.82
C THR A 94 12.29 1.62 13.46
N ARG A 95 11.21 2.23 14.00
CA ARG A 95 10.77 3.59 13.72
C ARG A 95 10.54 3.89 12.23
N VAL A 96 10.27 2.87 11.42
CA VAL A 96 9.90 3.04 10.02
C VAL A 96 8.49 3.62 9.96
N PRO A 97 8.26 4.76 9.27
CA PRO A 97 6.92 5.33 9.15
C PRO A 97 5.96 4.37 8.45
N PHE A 98 4.80 4.14 9.04
CA PHE A 98 3.78 3.28 8.44
C PHE A 98 2.34 3.69 8.74
N MET A 99 1.42 3.07 7.99
CA MET A 99 -0.02 3.05 8.20
C MET A 99 -0.52 1.60 8.24
N ASP A 100 -1.31 1.28 9.25
CA ASP A 100 -2.07 0.04 9.34
C ASP A 100 -3.49 0.28 8.80
N LEU A 101 -3.86 -0.43 7.73
CA LEU A 101 -5.18 -0.31 7.12
C LEU A 101 -6.24 -1.18 7.81
N GLU A 102 -5.87 -2.07 8.74
CA GLU A 102 -6.83 -2.94 9.43
C GLU A 102 -7.94 -2.14 10.15
N PRO A 103 -7.63 -1.08 10.93
CA PRO A 103 -8.66 -0.25 11.54
C PRO A 103 -9.55 0.50 10.53
N LEU A 104 -9.01 0.85 9.35
CA LEU A 104 -9.79 1.51 8.29
C LEU A 104 -10.85 0.56 7.73
N PHE A 105 -10.47 -0.69 7.47
CA PHE A 105 -11.37 -1.71 6.96
C PHE A 105 -12.42 -2.11 8.00
N GLU A 106 -12.05 -2.21 9.28
CA GLU A 106 -13.00 -2.51 10.35
C GLU A 106 -14.10 -1.44 10.47
N ARG A 107 -13.76 -0.15 10.43
CA ARG A 107 -14.75 0.94 10.48
C ARG A 107 -15.63 1.00 9.24
N ASN A 108 -15.18 0.46 8.11
CA ASN A 108 -15.90 0.43 6.84
C ASN A 108 -16.42 -0.97 6.48
N ALA A 109 -16.53 -1.89 7.44
CA ALA A 109 -16.93 -3.27 7.20
C ALA A 109 -18.36 -3.43 6.63
N HIS A 110 -19.20 -2.40 6.80
CA HIS A 110 -20.52 -2.32 6.18
C HIS A 110 -20.46 -2.13 4.66
N GLN A 111 -19.33 -1.69 4.12
CA GLN A 111 -19.08 -1.59 2.70
C GLN A 111 -18.42 -2.86 2.19
N ARG A 112 -18.81 -3.30 1.01
CA ARG A 112 -18.07 -4.35 0.31
C ARG A 112 -16.82 -3.73 -0.30
N LEU A 113 -15.68 -3.86 0.37
CA LEU A 113 -14.38 -3.28 -0.06
C LEU A 113 -13.49 -4.27 -0.85
N ARG A 114 -13.90 -5.54 -0.93
CA ARG A 114 -13.18 -6.60 -1.65
C ARG A 114 -14.06 -7.25 -2.71
N LEU A 115 -13.41 -7.89 -3.68
CA LEU A 115 -14.07 -8.75 -4.64
C LEU A 115 -14.66 -10.00 -3.93
N ALA A 116 -15.67 -10.65 -4.51
CA ALA A 116 -16.37 -11.76 -3.81
C ALA A 116 -15.49 -13.01 -3.65
N LEU A 117 -14.75 -13.34 -4.70
CA LEU A 117 -13.98 -14.59 -4.81
C LEU A 117 -12.48 -14.34 -4.88
N ASP A 118 -12.08 -13.08 -4.70
CA ASP A 118 -10.73 -12.62 -4.90
C ASP A 118 -10.35 -11.74 -3.69
N PRO A 119 -9.18 -11.96 -3.07
CA PRO A 119 -8.78 -11.24 -1.86
C PRO A 119 -8.44 -9.76 -2.11
N HIS A 120 -8.29 -9.33 -3.36
CA HIS A 120 -7.98 -7.95 -3.70
C HIS A 120 -9.17 -7.02 -3.46
N TRP A 121 -8.84 -5.75 -3.33
CA TRP A 121 -9.82 -4.68 -3.16
C TRP A 121 -10.62 -4.50 -4.45
N ASN A 122 -11.88 -4.09 -4.32
CA ASN A 122 -12.62 -3.57 -5.46
C ASN A 122 -12.36 -2.07 -5.64
N GLU A 123 -13.04 -1.43 -6.58
CA GLU A 123 -12.89 0.01 -6.85
C GLU A 123 -13.14 0.87 -5.60
N ILE A 124 -14.17 0.54 -4.81
CA ILE A 124 -14.49 1.25 -3.56
C ILE A 124 -13.35 1.11 -2.55
N GLY A 125 -12.82 -0.10 -2.37
CA GLY A 125 -11.68 -0.35 -1.49
C GLY A 125 -10.42 0.39 -1.93
N HIS A 126 -10.12 0.41 -3.24
CA HIS A 126 -9.01 1.18 -3.79
C HIS A 126 -9.17 2.68 -3.55
N ALA A 127 -10.36 3.24 -3.79
CA ALA A 127 -10.63 4.65 -3.56
C ALA A 127 -10.47 5.02 -2.07
N LEU A 128 -11.04 4.22 -1.17
CA LEU A 128 -10.95 4.42 0.27
C LEU A 128 -9.49 4.42 0.76
N VAL A 129 -8.68 3.45 0.33
CA VAL A 129 -7.27 3.37 0.72
C VAL A 129 -6.47 4.52 0.13
N ALA A 130 -6.70 4.88 -1.14
CA ALA A 130 -5.99 5.98 -1.79
C ALA A 130 -6.25 7.32 -1.06
N GLU A 131 -7.49 7.58 -0.69
CA GLU A 131 -7.86 8.78 0.08
C GLU A 131 -7.19 8.80 1.46
N GLU A 132 -7.25 7.68 2.18
CA GLU A 132 -6.67 7.52 3.52
C GLU A 132 -5.14 7.70 3.51
N VAL A 133 -4.47 7.09 2.54
CA VAL A 133 -3.02 7.22 2.34
C VAL A 133 -2.68 8.65 1.98
N HIS A 134 -3.39 9.27 1.03
CA HIS A 134 -3.15 10.67 0.66
C HIS A 134 -3.27 11.61 1.87
N ARG A 135 -4.35 11.47 2.66
CA ARG A 135 -4.57 12.28 3.86
C ARG A 135 -3.46 12.10 4.89
N THR A 136 -3.00 10.87 5.09
CA THR A 136 -1.92 10.54 6.03
C THR A 136 -0.57 11.06 5.58
N LEU A 137 -0.22 10.88 4.30
CA LEU A 137 1.02 11.41 3.75
C LEU A 137 1.04 12.94 3.83
N LYS A 138 -0.09 13.60 3.55
CA LYS A 138 -0.22 15.06 3.65
C LYS A 138 -0.10 15.54 5.10
N SER A 139 -0.80 14.91 6.05
CA SER A 139 -0.77 15.33 7.47
C SER A 139 0.61 15.14 8.11
N ARG A 140 1.42 14.21 7.59
CA ARG A 140 2.80 13.97 8.01
C ARG A 140 3.85 14.77 7.21
N GLY A 141 3.43 15.62 6.27
CA GLY A 141 4.34 16.40 5.42
C GLY A 141 5.20 15.56 4.48
N LEU A 142 4.78 14.32 4.18
CA LEU A 142 5.51 13.40 3.29
C LEU A 142 5.23 13.65 1.80
N ILE A 143 4.18 14.42 1.51
CA ILE A 143 3.89 14.95 0.17
C ILE A 143 3.55 16.45 0.29
N PRO A 144 3.86 17.27 -0.74
CA PRO A 144 3.53 18.70 -0.73
C PRO A 144 2.03 18.95 -0.55
N ALA A 145 1.67 19.98 0.23
CA ALA A 145 0.27 20.37 0.41
C ALA A 145 -0.39 20.92 -0.87
N ARG A 146 0.44 21.43 -1.79
CA ARG A 146 0.14 21.80 -3.18
C ARG A 146 1.36 21.51 -4.03
N VAL A 147 1.18 20.80 -5.13
CA VAL A 147 2.09 20.94 -6.27
C VAL A 147 1.58 22.18 -6.97
N SER A 148 2.28 23.31 -6.86
CA SER A 148 2.02 24.41 -7.79
C SER A 148 2.16 23.83 -9.20
N PRO A 149 1.23 24.10 -10.13
CA PRO A 149 1.47 23.74 -11.53
C PRO A 149 2.85 24.29 -11.92
N PRO A 150 3.64 23.55 -12.71
CA PRO A 150 4.86 24.14 -13.27
C PRO A 150 4.45 25.42 -14.02
N ASP A 151 5.16 26.51 -13.73
CA ASP A 151 5.01 27.81 -14.43
C ASP A 151 5.22 27.63 -15.95
#